data_AF-A0A1H5MYQ0-F1
#
_entry.id   AF-A0A1H5MYQ0-F1
#
_cell.length_a   1.000
_cell.length_b   1.000
_cell.length_c   1.000
_cell.angle_alpha   90.00
_cell.angle_beta   90.00
_cell.angle_gamma   90.00
#
_symmetry.space_group_name_H-M   'P 1'
#
loop_
_entity.id
_entity.type
_entity.pdbx_description
1 polymer ?
#
loop_
_entity_poly.entity_id
_entity_poly.type
_entity_poly.pdbx_seq_one_letter_code
_entity_poly.pdbx_strand_id
1 'polypeptide(L)'
;MVSAAERARYCGRPGNHIFYSNISYLHGFAWALKCPKPLSLRRAFCYYFGIGIGRRRQVTAGAILSMTTYSLDEVTCSVCGTASEHRVLMSTNAFGSPDLDLRPPKMQRSTMSSWLQECPNCGFVSSDLGEVEKGIEEILASEPFTSLHRGALAGSLIGRFLKRSLVDEELGNTEMAAKHALRAAWAADDADDRSAVEYRSKAADLFLAAASAMPTGSEEWTAMRTRTIDILRRARRWDEAVDLADALLAKHDLDATIRSVVEFERRLAQAGEQSRYTIEDAISG
;
A
#
# COMPACT_ATOMS: atom_id res chain seq x y z
N MET A 1 -51.87 14.46 5.80
CA MET A 1 -52.19 13.32 6.67
C MET A 1 -51.63 12.06 6.04
N VAL A 2 -50.46 11.64 6.51
CA VAL A 2 -49.93 10.28 6.42
C VAL A 2 -49.42 10.00 7.83
N SER A 3 -49.84 8.88 8.42
CA SER A 3 -49.86 8.66 9.87
C SER A 3 -48.48 8.35 10.44
N ALA A 4 -48.31 8.69 11.72
CA ALA A 4 -47.06 8.57 12.49
C ALA A 4 -46.72 7.11 12.92
N ALA A 5 -47.08 6.10 12.13
CA ALA A 5 -46.98 4.69 12.49
C ALA A 5 -45.92 3.87 11.71
N GLU A 6 -45.07 4.50 10.89
CA GLU A 6 -44.01 3.82 10.11
C GLU A 6 -42.57 4.17 10.57
N ARG A 7 -42.36 4.57 11.83
CA ARG A 7 -41.03 4.92 12.38
C ARG A 7 -40.47 3.94 13.42
N ALA A 8 -40.78 2.65 13.31
CA ALA A 8 -40.19 1.66 14.22
C ALA A 8 -39.98 0.32 13.53
N ARG A 9 -38.83 0.18 12.83
CA ARG A 9 -38.17 -1.10 12.55
C ARG A 9 -36.80 -0.85 11.92
N TYR A 10 -35.82 -0.43 12.72
CA TYR A 10 -34.38 -0.61 12.46
C TYR A 10 -33.62 -0.47 13.79
N CYS A 11 -33.79 -1.46 14.65
CA CYS A 11 -32.84 -1.75 15.74
C CYS A 11 -32.11 -3.02 15.32
N GLY A 12 -30.90 -2.86 14.75
CA GLY A 12 -30.08 -3.97 14.28
C GLY A 12 -28.63 -3.54 14.17
N ARG A 13 -27.86 -3.85 15.23
CA ARG A 13 -26.39 -3.89 15.37
C ARG A 13 -25.56 -2.65 14.95
N PRO A 14 -24.63 -2.18 15.80
CA PRO A 14 -23.61 -1.23 15.36
C PRO A 14 -22.72 -1.93 14.33
N GLY A 15 -22.86 -1.53 13.07
CA GLY A 15 -21.94 -1.90 12.01
C GLY A 15 -20.55 -1.35 12.34
N ASN A 16 -19.56 -2.23 12.22
CA ASN A 16 -18.17 -1.82 12.15
C ASN A 16 -18.01 -0.84 10.99
N HIS A 17 -17.87 0.44 11.31
CA HIS A 17 -17.33 1.41 10.37
C HIS A 17 -15.87 1.03 10.12
N ILE A 18 -15.65 0.19 9.11
CA ILE A 18 -14.35 0.03 8.48
C ILE A 18 -13.98 1.41 7.95
N PHE A 19 -12.92 1.98 8.51
CA PHE A 19 -12.34 3.23 8.04
C PHE A 19 -11.99 3.06 6.56
N TYR A 20 -12.72 3.78 5.69
CA TYR A 20 -12.25 4.11 4.35
C TYR A 20 -11.03 5.03 4.50
N SER A 21 -9.84 4.46 4.66
CA SER A 21 -8.56 5.16 4.61
C SER A 21 -7.98 5.12 3.19
N ASN A 22 -8.77 5.46 2.18
CA ASN A 22 -8.31 5.54 0.78
C ASN A 22 -8.45 6.93 0.14
N ILE A 23 -8.82 7.97 0.89
CA ILE A 23 -8.92 9.36 0.37
C ILE A 23 -7.99 10.35 1.11
N SER A 24 -7.27 9.93 2.15
CA SER A 24 -6.52 10.86 3.02
C SER A 24 -5.05 11.10 2.64
N TYR A 25 -4.49 10.38 1.67
CA TYR A 25 -3.07 10.53 1.33
C TYR A 25 -2.79 11.70 0.38
N LEU A 26 -3.75 12.10 -0.46
CA LEU A 26 -3.58 13.16 -1.47
C LEU A 26 -3.89 14.55 -0.92
N HIS A 27 -4.75 14.66 0.09
CA HIS A 27 -4.96 15.96 0.76
C HIS A 27 -3.86 16.32 1.77
N GLY A 28 -2.96 15.39 2.10
CA GLY A 28 -1.89 15.59 3.09
C GLY A 28 -0.71 16.39 2.57
N PHE A 29 -0.37 16.27 1.29
CA PHE A 29 0.79 16.92 0.71
C PHE A 29 0.52 18.41 0.41
N ALA A 30 -0.68 18.74 -0.08
CA ALA A 30 -1.04 20.12 -0.45
C ALA A 30 -1.29 21.07 0.74
N TRP A 31 -1.66 20.59 1.93
CA TRP A 31 -1.96 21.46 3.08
C TRP A 31 -0.70 21.91 3.85
N ALA A 32 0.37 21.10 3.86
CA ALA A 32 1.62 21.43 4.55
C ALA A 32 2.38 22.63 3.92
N LEU A 33 2.09 22.97 2.67
CA LEU A 33 2.84 23.94 1.86
C LEU A 33 2.28 25.37 1.87
N LYS A 34 1.12 25.63 2.51
CA LYS A 34 0.46 26.96 2.52
C LYS A 34 0.43 27.69 3.87
N CYS A 35 1.17 27.26 4.89
CA CYS A 35 1.21 27.97 6.18
C CYS A 35 2.30 29.07 6.21
N PRO A 36 1.95 30.36 6.40
CA PRO A 36 2.90 31.46 6.26
C PRO A 36 3.72 31.81 7.52
N LYS A 37 3.87 30.89 8.50
CA LYS A 37 4.71 31.12 9.71
C LYS A 37 5.41 29.84 10.17
N PRO A 38 6.64 29.93 10.73
CA PRO A 38 7.44 28.76 11.05
C PRO A 38 6.90 28.09 12.31
N LEU A 39 6.10 27.04 12.13
CA LEU A 39 5.80 26.09 13.19
C LEU A 39 6.89 25.02 13.12
N SER A 40 7.71 24.93 14.18
CA SER A 40 8.70 23.86 14.35
C SER A 40 8.08 22.49 14.03
N LEU A 41 8.76 21.67 13.24
CA LEU A 41 8.38 20.34 12.75
C LEU A 41 7.70 19.42 13.78
N ARG A 42 7.93 19.62 15.09
CA ARG A 42 7.25 18.89 16.17
C ARG A 42 5.76 19.16 16.32
N ARG A 43 5.21 20.27 15.79
CA ARG A 43 3.77 20.61 15.97
C ARG A 43 2.89 20.29 14.76
N ALA A 44 3.44 20.26 13.55
CA ALA A 44 2.70 19.79 12.37
C ALA A 44 2.36 18.29 12.49
N PHE A 45 3.24 17.52 13.14
CA PHE A 45 3.08 16.08 13.36
C PHE A 45 1.92 15.73 14.31
N CYS A 46 1.57 16.59 15.27
CA CYS A 46 0.55 16.26 16.27
C CYS A 46 -0.90 16.51 15.80
N TYR A 47 -1.13 17.42 14.85
CA TYR A 47 -2.49 17.79 14.44
C TYR A 47 -3.06 16.85 13.35
N TYR A 48 -2.20 16.15 12.60
CA TYR A 48 -2.62 15.24 11.52
C TYR A 48 -2.92 13.80 12.01
N PHE A 49 -2.58 13.45 13.26
CA PHE A 49 -2.77 12.12 13.85
C PHE A 49 -3.79 12.10 15.02
N GLY A 50 -4.55 13.18 15.26
CA GLY A 50 -5.62 13.17 16.27
C GLY A 50 -5.17 13.06 17.73
N ILE A 51 -4.01 13.62 18.09
CA ILE A 51 -3.57 13.65 19.50
C ILE A 51 -4.14 14.89 20.18
N GLY A 52 -5.27 14.72 20.89
CA GLY A 52 -5.80 15.74 21.79
C GLY A 52 -4.77 16.10 22.86
N ILE A 53 -4.46 17.40 22.99
CA ILE A 53 -3.63 17.92 24.08
C ILE A 53 -4.46 17.91 25.36
N GLY A 54 -4.52 16.75 26.00
CA GLY A 54 -5.00 16.57 27.37
C GLY A 54 -3.91 16.98 28.37
N ARG A 55 -4.31 17.76 29.39
CA ARG A 55 -3.44 18.36 30.41
C ARG A 55 -2.49 17.36 31.08
N ARG A 56 -1.28 17.86 31.38
CA ARG A 56 -0.19 17.22 32.14
C ARG A 56 -0.70 16.35 33.29
N ARG A 57 -0.33 15.07 33.26
CA ARG A 57 0.08 14.33 34.46
C ARG A 57 1.48 13.81 34.22
N GLN A 58 2.39 14.13 35.13
CA GLN A 58 3.70 13.52 35.20
C GLN A 58 3.52 12.02 35.41
N VAL A 59 3.90 11.23 34.42
CA VAL A 59 4.18 9.81 34.61
C VAL A 59 5.64 9.63 34.24
N THR A 60 6.35 9.02 35.19
CA THR A 60 7.78 8.77 35.22
C THR A 60 8.28 8.04 33.98
N ALA A 61 9.53 8.32 33.62
CA ALA A 61 10.25 7.71 32.52
C ALA A 61 10.27 6.18 32.65
N GLY A 62 9.43 5.51 31.85
CA GLY A 62 9.50 4.10 31.54
C GLY A 62 9.48 3.96 30.02
N ALA A 63 10.42 3.20 29.46
CA ALA A 63 10.54 2.98 28.03
C ALA A 63 9.20 2.54 27.42
N ILE A 64 8.64 3.35 26.52
CA ILE A 64 7.50 2.94 25.69
C ILE A 64 8.06 1.95 24.66
N LEU A 65 8.10 0.67 25.03
CA LEU A 65 8.21 -0.41 24.06
C LEU A 65 6.92 -0.37 23.23
N SER A 66 7.03 0.04 21.98
CA SER A 66 5.90 0.05 21.06
C SER A 66 5.39 -1.37 20.83
N MET A 67 4.18 -1.66 21.30
CA MET A 67 3.54 -2.96 21.13
C MET A 67 2.67 -2.96 19.87
N THR A 68 3.02 -3.77 18.88
CA THR A 68 2.11 -4.11 17.77
C THR A 68 1.07 -5.08 18.31
N THR A 69 -0.21 -4.74 18.18
CA THR A 69 -1.31 -5.55 18.72
C THR A 69 -2.02 -6.28 17.60
N TYR A 70 -2.28 -7.57 17.80
CA TYR A 70 -3.07 -8.42 16.92
C TYR A 70 -4.28 -8.97 17.66
N SER A 71 -5.38 -9.18 16.96
CA SER A 71 -6.43 -10.13 17.37
C SER A 71 -6.35 -11.39 16.50
N LEU A 72 -6.93 -12.47 17.00
CA LEU A 72 -7.20 -13.67 16.24
C LEU A 72 -8.70 -13.72 15.98
N ASP A 73 -9.06 -13.66 14.70
CA ASP A 73 -10.44 -13.62 14.29
C ASP A 73 -10.71 -14.87 13.44
N GLU A 74 -11.78 -15.59 13.76
CA GLU A 74 -12.29 -16.66 12.89
C GLU A 74 -13.12 -16.02 11.78
N VAL A 75 -12.72 -16.25 10.52
CA VAL A 75 -13.39 -15.71 9.34
C VAL A 75 -13.85 -16.85 8.46
N THR A 76 -15.13 -16.81 8.07
CA THR A 76 -15.71 -17.77 7.13
C THR A 76 -15.53 -17.26 5.70
N CYS A 77 -14.88 -18.06 4.86
CA CYS A 77 -14.68 -17.70 3.46
C CYS A 77 -16.01 -17.61 2.71
N SER A 78 -16.27 -16.45 2.13
CA SER A 78 -17.48 -16.12 1.36
C SER A 78 -17.63 -16.95 0.09
N VAL A 79 -16.52 -17.48 -0.45
CA VAL A 79 -16.49 -18.30 -1.67
C VAL A 79 -16.83 -19.77 -1.39
N CYS A 80 -16.13 -20.39 -0.43
CA CYS A 80 -16.21 -21.85 -0.22
C CYS A 80 -16.79 -22.27 1.14
N GLY A 81 -17.13 -21.31 2.00
CA GLY A 81 -17.71 -21.55 3.32
C GLY A 81 -16.73 -22.10 4.39
N THR A 82 -15.44 -22.25 4.06
CA THR A 82 -14.45 -22.74 5.03
C THR A 82 -14.14 -21.65 6.07
N ALA A 83 -14.32 -21.97 7.36
CA ALA A 83 -13.87 -21.14 8.47
C ALA A 83 -12.36 -21.33 8.72
N SER A 84 -11.66 -20.23 9.01
CA SER A 84 -10.22 -20.24 9.31
C SER A 84 -9.84 -19.06 10.19
N GLU A 85 -8.81 -19.24 11.03
CA GLU A 85 -8.30 -18.19 11.92
C GLU A 85 -7.29 -17.29 11.20
N HIS A 86 -7.41 -15.98 11.38
CA HIS A 86 -6.52 -14.97 10.79
C HIS A 86 -6.05 -13.98 11.85
N ARG A 87 -4.80 -13.52 11.71
CA ARG A 87 -4.25 -12.44 12.54
C ARG A 87 -4.67 -11.10 11.97
N VAL A 88 -5.55 -10.39 12.68
CA VAL A 88 -5.99 -9.05 12.30
C VAL A 88 -5.13 -8.02 13.05
N LEU A 89 -4.58 -7.07 12.30
CA LEU A 89 -3.73 -6.02 12.86
C LEU A 89 -4.60 -4.95 13.52
N MET A 90 -4.48 -4.80 14.84
CA MET A 90 -5.26 -3.81 15.61
C MET A 90 -4.55 -2.46 15.69
N SER A 91 -3.23 -2.50 15.85
CA SER A 91 -2.41 -1.29 15.88
C SER A 91 -0.97 -1.59 15.49
N THR A 92 -0.35 -0.63 14.80
CA THR A 92 1.08 -0.62 14.52
C THR A 92 1.59 0.82 14.45
N ASN A 93 2.91 0.98 14.47
CA ASN A 93 3.55 2.27 14.22
C ASN A 93 4.32 2.25 12.90
N ALA A 94 4.62 3.44 12.38
CA ALA A 94 5.38 3.64 11.14
C ALA A 94 6.56 4.59 11.40
N PHE A 95 7.42 4.26 12.37
CA PHE A 95 8.57 5.10 12.68
C PHE A 95 9.72 4.85 11.68
N GLY A 96 10.22 5.92 11.06
CA GLY A 96 11.28 5.89 10.05
C GLY A 96 10.80 6.34 8.67
N SER A 97 11.74 6.66 7.78
CA SER A 97 11.44 6.99 6.38
C SER A 97 11.09 5.73 5.58
N PRO A 98 10.06 5.75 4.72
CA PRO A 98 9.80 4.65 3.80
C PRO A 98 10.87 4.58 2.69
N ASP A 99 10.93 3.43 2.02
CA ASP A 99 11.72 3.29 0.79
C ASP A 99 11.14 4.20 -0.32
N LEU A 100 11.90 4.45 -1.38
CA LEU A 100 11.46 5.26 -2.53
C LEU A 100 10.23 4.67 -3.26
N ASP A 101 10.07 3.35 -3.28
CA ASP A 101 8.85 2.66 -3.74
C ASP A 101 7.68 2.71 -2.74
N LEU A 102 7.83 3.44 -1.63
CA LEU A 102 6.88 3.55 -0.50
C LEU A 102 6.72 2.27 0.31
N ARG A 103 7.69 1.34 0.25
CA ARG A 103 7.75 0.24 1.22
C ARG A 103 7.90 0.81 2.63
N PRO A 104 7.05 0.41 3.59
CA PRO A 104 7.06 1.02 4.90
C PRO A 104 8.32 0.63 5.72
N PRO A 105 8.64 1.40 6.77
CA PRO A 105 9.72 1.06 7.69
C PRO A 105 9.44 -0.24 8.46
N LYS A 106 10.50 -0.81 9.04
CA LYS A 106 10.54 -2.20 9.55
C LYS A 106 9.34 -2.60 10.41
N MET A 107 8.91 -1.76 11.35
CA MET A 107 7.82 -2.08 12.29
C MET A 107 6.48 -2.28 11.59
N GLN A 108 6.11 -1.40 10.66
CA GLN A 108 4.91 -1.59 9.86
C GLN A 108 5.11 -2.69 8.83
N ARG A 109 6.29 -2.78 8.21
CA ARG A 109 6.61 -3.83 7.23
C ARG A 109 6.47 -5.24 7.80
N SER A 110 6.89 -5.48 9.04
CA SER A 110 6.75 -6.79 9.68
C SER A 110 5.29 -7.25 9.86
N THR A 111 4.31 -6.37 9.61
CA THR A 111 2.89 -6.70 9.68
C THR A 111 2.30 -7.17 8.35
N MET A 112 3.08 -7.20 7.26
CA MET A 112 2.61 -7.55 5.91
C MET A 112 1.84 -8.88 5.82
N SER A 113 2.20 -9.86 6.66
CA SER A 113 1.51 -11.16 6.73
C SER A 113 0.04 -11.06 7.16
N SER A 114 -0.37 -9.93 7.74
CA SER A 114 -1.74 -9.64 8.20
C SER A 114 -2.49 -8.66 7.30
N TRP A 115 -1.88 -8.18 6.21
CA TRP A 115 -2.55 -7.24 5.30
C TRP A 115 -3.57 -7.91 4.40
N LEU A 116 -3.41 -9.22 4.18
CA LEU A 116 -4.30 -10.06 3.40
C LEU A 116 -4.52 -11.39 4.13
N GLN A 117 -5.77 -11.83 4.14
CA GLN A 117 -6.22 -13.14 4.55
C GLN A 117 -6.24 -14.07 3.34
N GLU A 118 -6.00 -15.35 3.56
CA GLU A 118 -5.97 -16.37 2.52
C GLU A 118 -6.76 -17.59 2.99
N CYS A 119 -7.80 -17.97 2.24
CA CYS A 119 -8.57 -19.16 2.55
C CYS A 119 -7.70 -20.41 2.35
N PRO A 120 -7.53 -21.27 3.37
CA PRO A 120 -6.67 -22.46 3.27
C PRO A 120 -7.25 -23.54 2.35
N ASN A 121 -8.54 -23.49 2.02
CA ASN A 121 -9.22 -24.49 1.20
C ASN A 121 -9.23 -24.12 -0.30
N CYS A 122 -9.76 -22.95 -0.65
CA CYS A 122 -9.89 -22.52 -2.06
C CYS A 122 -8.79 -21.56 -2.52
N GLY A 123 -7.93 -21.09 -1.61
CA GLY A 123 -6.85 -20.17 -1.93
C GLY A 123 -7.26 -18.73 -2.17
N PHE A 124 -8.55 -18.38 -2.10
CA PHE A 124 -9.05 -17.00 -2.24
C PHE A 124 -8.33 -16.04 -1.28
N VAL A 125 -7.97 -14.85 -1.77
CA VAL A 125 -7.21 -13.85 -1.02
C VAL A 125 -7.95 -12.51 -1.01
N SER A 126 -8.18 -11.98 0.18
CA SER A 126 -8.83 -10.69 0.39
C SER A 126 -8.33 -10.03 1.67
N SER A 127 -8.58 -8.73 1.85
CA SER A 127 -8.43 -8.08 3.15
C SER A 127 -9.42 -8.63 4.18
N ASP A 128 -10.58 -9.09 3.70
CA ASP A 128 -11.62 -9.77 4.49
C ASP A 128 -12.20 -10.93 3.66
N LEU A 129 -12.01 -12.17 4.12
CA LEU A 129 -12.57 -13.35 3.45
C LEU A 129 -14.09 -13.45 3.58
N GLY A 130 -14.72 -12.70 4.49
CA GLY A 130 -16.17 -12.64 4.66
C GLY A 130 -16.88 -11.84 3.58
N GLU A 131 -16.14 -11.03 2.82
CA GLU A 131 -16.66 -10.28 1.67
C GLU A 131 -16.42 -11.06 0.37
N VAL A 132 -17.32 -10.90 -0.60
CA VAL A 132 -17.22 -11.56 -1.92
C VAL A 132 -17.23 -10.53 -3.02
N GLU A 133 -16.22 -10.56 -3.89
CA GLU A 133 -16.24 -9.83 -5.14
C GLU A 133 -16.96 -10.62 -6.23
N LYS A 134 -17.79 -9.93 -7.01
CA LYS A 134 -18.52 -10.56 -8.12
C LYS A 134 -17.55 -11.07 -9.18
N GLY A 135 -17.72 -12.33 -9.61
CA GLY A 135 -16.90 -12.95 -10.66
C GLY A 135 -15.68 -13.68 -10.13
N ILE A 136 -15.51 -13.75 -8.81
CA ILE A 136 -14.35 -14.41 -8.19
C ILE A 136 -14.27 -15.89 -8.54
N GLU A 137 -15.40 -16.59 -8.68
CA GLU A 137 -15.44 -18.03 -8.94
C GLU A 137 -14.77 -18.40 -10.27
N GLU A 138 -14.95 -17.58 -11.31
CA GLU A 138 -14.31 -17.77 -12.61
C GLU A 138 -12.80 -17.56 -12.52
N ILE A 139 -12.37 -16.52 -11.78
CA ILE A 139 -10.96 -16.22 -11.55
C ILE A 139 -10.27 -17.36 -10.80
N LEU A 140 -10.89 -17.90 -9.75
CA LEU A 140 -10.33 -19.01 -8.96
C LEU A 140 -10.22 -20.31 -9.75
N ALA A 141 -11.08 -20.49 -10.77
CA ALA A 141 -11.03 -21.63 -11.68
C ALA A 141 -9.99 -21.47 -12.81
N SER A 142 -9.44 -20.26 -13.00
CA SER A 142 -8.46 -19.98 -14.05
C SER A 142 -7.14 -20.73 -13.83
N GLU A 143 -6.45 -21.03 -14.94
CA GLU A 143 -5.11 -21.65 -14.89
C GLU A 143 -4.09 -20.76 -14.16
N PRO A 144 -4.01 -19.43 -14.41
CA PRO A 144 -3.05 -18.58 -13.72
C PRO A 144 -3.23 -18.59 -12.19
N PHE A 145 -4.49 -18.58 -11.73
CA PHE A 145 -4.78 -18.65 -10.30
C PHE A 145 -4.43 -20.02 -9.72
N THR A 146 -4.82 -21.09 -10.41
CA THR A 146 -4.53 -22.47 -9.99
C THR A 146 -3.02 -22.72 -9.87
N SER A 147 -2.24 -22.21 -10.81
CA SER A 147 -0.78 -22.30 -10.83
C SER A 147 -0.15 -21.56 -9.64
N LEU A 148 -0.65 -20.38 -9.26
CA LEU A 148 -0.21 -19.70 -8.03
C LEU A 148 -0.64 -20.44 -6.76
N HIS A 149 -1.85 -21.02 -6.74
CA HIS A 149 -2.39 -21.67 -5.56
C HIS A 149 -1.73 -23.02 -5.25
N ARG A 150 -1.36 -23.79 -6.27
CA ARG A 150 -0.81 -25.15 -6.14
C ARG A 150 0.67 -25.26 -6.50
N GLY A 151 1.28 -24.19 -7.02
CA GLY A 151 2.67 -24.17 -7.48
C GLY A 151 3.68 -23.87 -6.38
N ALA A 152 4.89 -23.48 -6.79
CA ALA A 152 6.04 -23.26 -5.90
C ALA A 152 5.82 -22.15 -4.85
N LEU A 153 4.91 -21.22 -5.09
CA LEU A 153 4.61 -20.11 -4.19
C LEU A 153 3.42 -20.38 -3.25
N ALA A 154 2.84 -21.59 -3.29
CA ALA A 154 1.69 -21.95 -2.47
C ALA A 154 1.96 -21.71 -0.98
N GLY A 155 1.04 -21.02 -0.30
CA GLY A 155 1.15 -20.69 1.13
C GLY A 155 2.18 -19.63 1.50
N SER A 156 3.00 -19.15 0.54
CA SER A 156 3.97 -18.08 0.79
C SER A 156 3.31 -16.70 0.80
N LEU A 157 3.93 -15.73 1.50
CA LEU A 157 3.47 -14.34 1.48
C LEU A 157 3.58 -13.72 0.08
N ILE A 158 4.60 -14.10 -0.69
CA ILE A 158 4.78 -13.70 -2.09
C ILE A 158 3.57 -14.18 -2.91
N GLY A 159 3.27 -15.49 -2.84
CA GLY A 159 2.14 -16.10 -3.54
C GLY A 159 0.79 -15.48 -3.14
N ARG A 160 0.61 -15.14 -1.86
CA ARG A 160 -0.60 -14.45 -1.39
C ARG A 160 -0.80 -13.09 -2.08
N PHE A 161 0.24 -12.26 -2.15
CA PHE A 161 0.16 -10.97 -2.82
C PHE A 161 0.01 -11.11 -4.34
N LEU A 162 0.66 -12.09 -4.99
CA LEU A 162 0.48 -12.35 -6.42
C LEU A 162 -0.94 -12.82 -6.76
N LYS A 163 -1.53 -13.70 -5.94
CA LYS A 163 -2.92 -14.10 -6.10
C LYS A 163 -3.87 -12.91 -6.00
N ARG A 164 -3.67 -12.03 -5.01
CA ARG A 164 -4.48 -10.82 -4.90
C ARG A 164 -4.26 -9.87 -6.08
N SER A 165 -3.02 -9.72 -6.54
CA SER A 165 -2.71 -8.94 -7.74
C SER A 165 -3.45 -9.46 -8.97
N LEU A 166 -3.49 -10.78 -9.17
CA LEU A 166 -4.22 -11.40 -10.27
C LEU A 166 -5.73 -11.16 -10.15
N VAL A 167 -6.31 -11.36 -8.96
CA VAL A 167 -7.74 -11.08 -8.72
C VAL A 167 -8.08 -9.63 -9.04
N ASP A 168 -7.28 -8.67 -8.57
CA ASP A 168 -7.52 -7.25 -8.85
C ASP A 168 -7.37 -6.94 -10.35
N GLU A 169 -6.44 -7.58 -11.06
CA GLU A 169 -6.23 -7.41 -12.49
C GLU A 169 -7.44 -7.90 -13.30
N GLU A 170 -7.92 -9.12 -13.02
CA GLU A 170 -9.08 -9.73 -13.68
C GLU A 170 -10.39 -8.97 -13.38
N LEU A 171 -10.49 -8.32 -12.21
CA LEU A 171 -11.62 -7.45 -11.86
C LEU A 171 -11.48 -6.02 -12.41
N GLY A 172 -10.41 -5.71 -13.14
CA GLY A 172 -10.16 -4.39 -13.73
C GLY A 172 -9.67 -3.32 -12.74
N ASN A 173 -9.28 -3.71 -11.53
CA ASN A 173 -8.73 -2.85 -10.49
C ASN A 173 -7.21 -2.66 -10.66
N THR A 174 -6.78 -2.16 -11.82
CA THR A 174 -5.36 -2.11 -12.24
C THR A 174 -4.41 -1.48 -11.21
N GLU A 175 -4.81 -0.39 -10.56
CA GLU A 175 -3.97 0.24 -9.52
C GLU A 175 -3.77 -0.67 -8.31
N MET A 176 -4.81 -1.38 -7.88
CA MET A 176 -4.74 -2.33 -6.77
C MET A 176 -3.89 -3.54 -7.15
N ALA A 177 -4.03 -4.03 -8.38
CA ALA A 177 -3.15 -5.06 -8.93
C ALA A 177 -1.68 -4.64 -8.85
N ALA A 178 -1.35 -3.41 -9.29
CA ALA A 178 0.01 -2.87 -9.23
C ALA A 178 0.55 -2.83 -7.79
N LYS A 179 -0.25 -2.36 -6.84
CA LYS A 179 0.11 -2.30 -5.42
C LYS A 179 0.37 -3.70 -4.84
N HIS A 180 -0.45 -4.69 -5.20
CA HIS A 180 -0.25 -6.06 -4.72
C HIS A 180 0.95 -6.76 -5.37
N ALA A 181 1.20 -6.55 -6.67
CA ALA A 181 2.44 -7.01 -7.31
C ALA A 181 3.69 -6.40 -6.64
N LEU A 182 3.66 -5.10 -6.31
CA LEU A 182 4.75 -4.45 -5.59
C LEU A 182 4.95 -5.03 -4.18
N ARG A 183 3.87 -5.33 -3.46
CA ARG A 183 3.93 -6.00 -2.15
C ARG A 183 4.49 -7.42 -2.24
N ALA A 184 4.26 -8.13 -3.35
CA ALA A 184 4.92 -9.41 -3.61
C ALA A 184 6.43 -9.22 -3.77
N ALA A 185 6.88 -8.18 -4.49
CA ALA A 185 8.30 -7.85 -4.57
C ALA A 185 8.92 -7.50 -3.21
N TRP A 186 8.19 -6.79 -2.35
CA TRP A 186 8.63 -6.51 -0.98
C TRP A 186 8.74 -7.76 -0.11
N ALA A 187 7.82 -8.71 -0.28
CA ALA A 187 7.89 -10.00 0.40
C ALA A 187 9.06 -10.84 -0.11
N ALA A 188 9.35 -10.78 -1.41
CA ALA A 188 10.50 -11.43 -2.02
C ALA A 188 11.83 -10.84 -1.50
N ASP A 189 11.95 -9.51 -1.40
CA ASP A 189 13.12 -8.87 -0.78
C ASP A 189 13.35 -9.33 0.67
N ASP A 190 12.29 -9.43 1.48
CA ASP A 190 12.41 -9.89 2.89
C ASP A 190 12.73 -11.39 3.00
N ALA A 191 12.46 -12.16 1.95
CA ALA A 191 12.78 -13.57 1.84
C ALA A 191 14.14 -13.85 1.14
N ASP A 192 14.87 -12.80 0.74
CA ASP A 192 16.09 -12.89 -0.10
C ASP A 192 15.84 -13.65 -1.42
N ASP A 193 14.64 -13.51 -1.97
CA ASP A 193 14.23 -14.14 -3.22
C ASP A 193 14.55 -13.23 -4.42
N ARG A 194 15.33 -13.76 -5.37
CA ARG A 194 15.78 -13.04 -6.57
C ARG A 194 14.64 -12.66 -7.52
N SER A 195 13.47 -13.31 -7.40
CA SER A 195 12.27 -12.99 -8.19
C SER A 195 11.66 -11.62 -7.87
N ALA A 196 12.15 -10.92 -6.82
CA ALA A 196 11.74 -9.55 -6.53
C ALA A 196 11.86 -8.59 -7.73
N VAL A 197 12.86 -8.81 -8.61
CA VAL A 197 13.04 -8.04 -9.85
C VAL A 197 11.86 -8.25 -10.81
N GLU A 198 11.42 -9.50 -10.99
CA GLU A 198 10.32 -9.87 -11.89
C GLU A 198 8.99 -9.29 -11.40
N TYR A 199 8.72 -9.38 -10.09
CA TYR A 199 7.50 -8.82 -9.51
C TYR A 199 7.47 -7.29 -9.56
N ARG A 200 8.63 -6.62 -9.46
CA ARG A 200 8.72 -5.17 -9.73
C ARG A 200 8.46 -4.84 -11.19
N SER A 201 8.96 -5.65 -12.13
CA SER A 201 8.64 -5.43 -13.54
C SER A 201 7.13 -5.51 -13.78
N LYS A 202 6.47 -6.54 -13.26
CA LYS A 202 4.99 -6.64 -13.32
C LYS A 202 4.30 -5.43 -12.68
N ALA A 203 4.76 -5.01 -11.49
CA ALA A 203 4.18 -3.85 -10.81
C ALA A 203 4.36 -2.56 -11.61
N ALA A 204 5.52 -2.35 -12.24
CA ALA A 204 5.79 -1.19 -13.07
C ALA A 204 4.85 -1.11 -14.27
N ASP A 205 4.64 -2.23 -14.99
CA ASP A 205 3.72 -2.27 -16.13
C ASP A 205 2.30 -1.90 -15.71
N LEU A 206 1.82 -2.45 -14.59
CA LEU A 206 0.50 -2.14 -14.04
C LEU A 206 0.39 -0.69 -13.56
N PHE A 207 1.43 -0.12 -12.94
CA PHE A 207 1.41 1.30 -12.54
C PHE A 207 1.42 2.23 -13.74
N LEU A 208 2.20 1.93 -14.78
CA LEU A 208 2.19 2.72 -16.02
C LEU A 208 0.82 2.65 -16.70
N ALA A 209 0.20 1.47 -16.76
CA ALA A 209 -1.16 1.30 -17.27
C ALA A 209 -2.18 2.08 -16.44
N ALA A 210 -2.14 1.97 -15.11
CA ALA A 210 -3.05 2.71 -14.21
C ALA A 210 -2.88 4.24 -14.37
N ALA A 211 -1.64 4.73 -14.44
CA ALA A 211 -1.36 6.15 -14.63
C ALA A 211 -1.85 6.67 -15.99
N SER A 212 -1.91 5.83 -17.02
CA SER A 212 -2.40 6.25 -18.35
C SER A 212 -3.90 6.58 -18.36
N ALA A 213 -4.66 6.02 -17.42
CA ALA A 213 -6.08 6.32 -17.22
C ALA A 213 -6.33 7.56 -16.35
N MET A 214 -5.29 8.13 -15.74
CA MET A 214 -5.40 9.29 -14.85
C MET A 214 -5.20 10.62 -15.60
N PRO A 215 -5.80 11.73 -15.14
CA PRO A 215 -5.52 13.06 -15.68
C PRO A 215 -4.03 13.39 -15.55
N THR A 216 -3.37 13.66 -16.68
CA THR A 216 -1.94 13.99 -16.70
C THR A 216 -1.67 15.24 -15.86
N GLY A 217 -0.69 15.15 -14.96
CA GLY A 217 -0.31 16.26 -14.07
C GLY A 217 -1.14 16.38 -12.80
N SER A 218 -2.13 15.49 -12.55
CA SER A 218 -2.76 15.43 -11.23
C SER A 218 -1.73 15.01 -10.15
N GLU A 219 -2.07 15.26 -8.88
CA GLU A 219 -1.22 14.87 -7.75
C GLU A 219 -1.06 13.34 -7.70
N GLU A 220 -2.14 12.59 -7.95
CA GLU A 220 -2.15 11.13 -8.03
C GLU A 220 -1.25 10.62 -9.16
N TRP A 221 -1.39 11.20 -10.35
CA TRP A 221 -0.61 10.84 -11.52
C TRP A 221 0.89 11.09 -11.25
N THR A 222 1.21 12.22 -10.63
CA THR A 222 2.59 12.60 -10.30
C THR A 222 3.16 11.66 -9.24
N ALA A 223 2.46 11.46 -8.13
CA ALA A 223 2.90 10.57 -7.05
C ALA A 223 3.08 9.12 -7.52
N MET A 224 2.15 8.62 -8.35
CA MET A 224 2.26 7.28 -8.92
C MET A 224 3.50 7.16 -9.80
N ARG A 225 3.73 8.11 -10.71
CA ARG A 225 4.88 8.07 -11.62
C ARG A 225 6.20 8.25 -10.90
N THR A 226 6.30 9.12 -9.91
CA THR A 226 7.50 9.26 -9.07
C THR A 226 7.86 7.91 -8.45
N ARG A 227 6.91 7.25 -7.78
CA ARG A 227 7.13 5.92 -7.20
C ARG A 227 7.53 4.88 -8.26
N THR A 228 6.95 4.94 -9.46
CA THR A 228 7.24 3.98 -10.53
C THR A 228 8.70 4.06 -11.02
N ILE A 229 9.38 5.20 -10.85
CA ILE A 229 10.80 5.31 -11.20
C ILE A 229 11.63 4.35 -10.34
N ASP A 230 11.44 4.33 -9.02
CA ASP A 230 12.13 3.37 -8.13
C ASP A 230 11.84 1.93 -8.53
N ILE A 231 10.57 1.65 -8.86
CA ILE A 231 10.12 0.31 -9.23
C ILE A 231 10.81 -0.16 -10.51
N LEU A 232 10.85 0.68 -11.56
CA LEU A 232 11.54 0.40 -12.81
C LEU A 232 13.05 0.24 -12.59
N ARG A 233 13.65 1.14 -11.81
CA ARG A 233 15.07 1.10 -11.45
C ARG A 233 15.43 -0.21 -10.76
N ARG A 234 14.68 -0.61 -9.74
CA ARG A 234 14.90 -1.86 -9.00
C ARG A 234 14.47 -3.11 -9.79
N ALA A 235 13.69 -2.94 -10.86
CA ALA A 235 13.44 -3.97 -11.88
C ALA A 235 14.53 -4.03 -12.97
N ARG A 236 15.57 -3.18 -12.88
CA ARG A 236 16.65 -3.03 -13.89
C ARG A 236 16.19 -2.56 -15.27
N ARG A 237 15.04 -1.89 -15.33
CA ARG A 237 14.49 -1.24 -16.53
C ARG A 237 14.97 0.21 -16.58
N TRP A 238 16.30 0.35 -16.71
CA TRP A 238 17.02 1.61 -16.51
C TRP A 238 16.56 2.71 -17.45
N ASP A 239 16.48 2.40 -18.75
CA ASP A 239 16.11 3.38 -19.78
C ASP A 239 14.69 3.92 -19.52
N GLU A 240 13.74 3.03 -19.22
CA GLU A 240 12.37 3.43 -18.89
C GLU A 240 12.28 4.25 -17.60
N ALA A 241 13.10 3.95 -16.59
CA ALA A 241 13.17 4.75 -15.37
C ALA A 241 13.71 6.16 -15.65
N VAL A 242 14.75 6.28 -16.49
CA VAL A 242 15.34 7.56 -16.89
C VAL A 242 14.35 8.37 -17.73
N ASP A 243 13.71 7.76 -18.73
CA ASP A 243 12.70 8.41 -19.58
C ASP A 243 11.52 8.92 -18.75
N LEU A 244 11.06 8.11 -17.79
CA LEU A 244 9.99 8.48 -16.87
C LEU A 244 10.38 9.67 -15.99
N ALA A 245 11.61 9.66 -15.47
CA ALA A 245 12.15 10.75 -14.67
C ALA A 245 12.29 12.05 -15.48
N ASP A 246 12.86 11.98 -16.69
CA ASP A 246 13.02 13.13 -17.58
C ASP A 246 11.67 13.75 -17.96
N ALA A 247 10.65 12.92 -18.23
CA ALA A 247 9.29 13.39 -18.49
C ALA A 247 8.64 14.10 -17.30
N LEU A 248 8.98 13.74 -16.06
CA LEU A 248 8.54 14.45 -14.86
C LEU A 248 9.33 15.75 -14.66
N LEU A 249 10.65 15.72 -14.79
CA LEU A 249 11.52 16.88 -14.56
C LEU A 249 11.29 18.02 -15.56
N ALA A 250 10.84 17.69 -16.77
CA ALA A 250 10.43 18.66 -17.80
C ALA A 250 9.22 19.53 -17.38
N LYS A 251 8.46 19.14 -16.35
CA LYS A 251 7.39 19.96 -15.80
C LYS A 251 7.96 21.10 -14.94
N HIS A 252 7.57 22.33 -15.25
CA HIS A 252 8.05 23.52 -14.53
C HIS A 252 7.45 23.64 -13.12
N ASP A 253 6.26 23.11 -12.89
CA ASP A 253 5.48 23.22 -11.65
C ASP A 253 5.62 22.01 -10.72
N LEU A 254 6.58 21.11 -10.99
CA LEU A 254 6.88 19.99 -10.12
C LEU A 254 7.37 20.47 -8.75
N ASP A 255 6.74 19.97 -7.68
CA ASP A 255 7.12 20.25 -6.29
C ASP A 255 8.61 20.02 -6.05
N ALA A 256 9.25 20.88 -5.25
CA ALA A 256 10.70 20.84 -5.03
C ALA A 256 11.16 19.54 -4.36
N THR A 257 10.34 18.97 -3.46
CA THR A 257 10.64 17.69 -2.80
C THR A 257 10.56 16.56 -3.80
N ILE A 258 9.48 16.53 -4.61
CA ILE A 258 9.33 15.54 -5.67
C ILE A 258 10.46 15.65 -6.69
N ARG A 259 10.85 16.87 -7.07
CA ARG A 259 11.98 17.10 -7.99
C ARG A 259 13.28 16.51 -7.44
N SER A 260 13.60 16.76 -6.18
CA SER A 260 14.79 16.21 -5.52
C SER A 260 14.78 14.67 -5.53
N VAL A 261 13.63 14.05 -5.25
CA VAL A 261 13.46 12.60 -5.33
C VAL A 261 13.67 12.09 -6.76
N VAL A 262 13.03 12.69 -7.75
CA VAL A 262 13.14 12.27 -9.17
C VAL A 262 14.58 12.45 -9.69
N GLU A 263 15.26 13.54 -9.34
CA GLU A 263 16.67 13.77 -9.71
C GLU A 263 17.61 12.73 -9.08
N PHE A 264 17.36 12.38 -7.82
CA PHE A 264 18.10 11.32 -7.13
C PHE A 264 17.91 9.97 -7.81
N GLU A 265 16.66 9.56 -8.04
CA GLU A 265 16.32 8.29 -8.69
C GLU A 265 16.87 8.20 -10.11
N ARG A 266 16.79 9.30 -10.88
CA ARG A 266 17.35 9.38 -12.23
C ARG A 266 18.85 9.12 -12.25
N ARG A 267 19.62 9.75 -11.34
CA ARG A 267 21.07 9.53 -11.25
C ARG A 267 21.40 8.09 -10.92
N LEU A 268 20.65 7.47 -10.01
CA LEU A 268 20.81 6.05 -9.69
C LEU A 268 20.50 5.15 -10.89
N ALA A 269 19.43 5.44 -11.63
CA ALA A 269 19.06 4.68 -12.82
C ALA A 269 20.14 4.80 -13.92
N GLN A 270 20.68 5.99 -14.15
CA GLN A 270 21.79 6.21 -15.10
C GLN A 270 23.07 5.48 -14.71
N ALA A 271 23.30 5.28 -13.42
CA ALA A 271 24.44 4.51 -12.89
C ALA A 271 24.19 2.99 -12.87
N GLY A 272 22.99 2.51 -13.24
CA GLY A 272 22.62 1.11 -13.11
C GLY A 272 22.53 0.63 -11.66
N GLU A 273 22.31 1.55 -10.71
CA GLU A 273 22.29 1.24 -9.28
C GLU A 273 20.93 0.68 -8.86
N GLN A 274 20.90 -0.56 -8.38
CA GLN A 274 19.66 -1.28 -8.01
C GLN A 274 19.37 -1.28 -6.51
N SER A 275 20.26 -0.74 -5.69
CA SER A 275 20.12 -0.80 -4.24
C SER A 275 18.89 -0.05 -3.75
N ARG A 276 18.45 -0.45 -2.55
CA ARG A 276 17.33 0.17 -1.83
C ARG A 276 17.79 1.49 -1.22
N TYR A 277 16.98 2.53 -1.42
CA TYR A 277 17.13 3.84 -0.79
C TYR A 277 15.77 4.28 -0.23
N THR A 278 15.81 5.23 0.68
CA THR A 278 14.65 5.85 1.33
C THR A 278 14.38 7.23 0.77
N ILE A 279 13.18 7.77 1.04
CA ILE A 279 12.88 9.17 0.74
C ILE A 279 13.85 10.10 1.46
N GLU A 280 14.31 9.73 2.66
CA GLU A 280 15.25 10.52 3.44
C GLU A 280 16.62 10.63 2.77
N ASP A 281 17.10 9.54 2.14
CA ASP A 281 18.35 9.55 1.37
C ASP A 281 18.29 10.53 0.19
N ALA A 282 17.12 10.66 -0.45
CA ALA A 282 16.95 11.51 -1.62
C ALA A 282 16.88 13.00 -1.30
N ILE A 283 16.29 13.37 -0.15
CA ILE A 283 16.08 14.78 0.24
C ILE A 283 17.20 15.34 1.13
N SER A 284 18.06 14.47 1.68
CA SER A 284 19.17 14.87 2.57
C SER A 284 20.51 15.01 1.85
N GLY A 285 20.58 14.61 0.57
CA GLY A 285 21.75 14.74 -0.30
C GLY A 285 21.71 15.99 -1.15
#